data_AF-A0A1L3Q103-F1
#
_entry.id   AF-A0A1L3Q103-F1
#
_cell.length_a   1.000
_cell.length_b   1.000
_cell.length_c   1.000
_cell.angle_alpha   90.00
_cell.angle_beta   90.00
_cell.angle_gamma   90.00
#
_symmetry.space_group_name_H-M   'P 1'
#
loop_
_entity.id
_entity.type
_entity.pdbx_description
1 polymer ?
#
loop_
_entity_poly.entity_id
_entity_poly.type
_entity_poly.pdbx_seq_one_letter_code
_entity_poly.pdbx_strand_id
1 'polypeptide(L)'
;MLNLTKIQIFKHLTHSRSISELSTLLNLDHSTISKSINSLVEDGFVVKQNQGRYTYVTRSESLHSRSLEDILIEYPRLPLKKILTNSALHILAVLNNSCSISDVVTKTGLNRKTVASAIEELTKYGIILQKNKKYFFSERHSFIRRFVDNYWKYRTNKILKEISPNAVLIWQRGPEFLFKIDTDFINSDNPVKKESIQPTAMSIFPKYSLKVISDMGYYFYSKRDLKVEDYVLHTILIDPHSSIYNSYALALYLKTGSAGLVKFGKMYDMEDHAKILQEYLQDKEKNSSFLLPWSEFIDLVKDIQ
;
A
#
# COMPACT_ATOMS: atom_id res chain seq x y z
N MET A 1 14.60 1.27 -6.27
CA MET A 1 14.02 2.52 -6.83
C MET A 1 14.74 3.00 -8.09
N LEU A 2 13.95 3.44 -9.08
CA LEU A 2 14.34 3.94 -10.40
C LEU A 2 15.09 5.29 -10.34
N ASN A 3 16.42 5.24 -10.35
CA ASN A 3 17.25 6.42 -10.57
C ASN A 3 17.43 6.69 -12.08
N LEU A 4 18.14 7.76 -12.43
CA LEU A 4 18.38 8.11 -13.84
C LEU A 4 18.98 6.95 -14.64
N THR A 5 20.04 6.31 -14.11
CA THR A 5 20.72 5.18 -14.78
C THR A 5 19.76 4.03 -15.06
N LYS A 6 18.96 3.62 -14.08
CA LYS A 6 17.97 2.54 -14.24
C LYS A 6 16.90 2.86 -15.26
N ILE A 7 16.42 4.11 -15.28
CA ILE A 7 15.45 4.57 -16.27
C ILE A 7 16.07 4.50 -17.67
N GLN A 8 17.33 4.94 -17.83
CA GLN A 8 18.01 4.87 -19.14
C GLN A 8 18.25 3.43 -19.59
N ILE A 9 18.71 2.55 -18.70
CA ILE A 9 18.83 1.11 -18.99
C ILE A 9 17.48 0.57 -19.50
N PHE A 10 16.40 0.79 -18.74
CA PHE A 10 15.07 0.31 -19.11
C PHE A 10 14.59 0.87 -20.46
N LYS A 11 14.86 2.15 -20.76
CA LYS A 11 14.56 2.78 -22.06
C LYS A 11 15.24 2.06 -23.22
N HIS A 12 16.51 1.66 -23.07
CA HIS A 12 17.26 1.00 -24.14
C HIS A 12 16.93 -0.50 -24.32
N LEU A 13 16.19 -1.11 -23.39
CA LEU A 13 15.75 -2.50 -23.46
C LEU A 13 14.47 -2.68 -24.31
N THR A 14 14.42 -2.09 -25.51
CA THR A 14 13.37 -2.39 -26.50
C THR A 14 13.54 -3.78 -27.13
N HIS A 15 14.74 -4.33 -27.04
CA HIS A 15 15.07 -5.72 -27.35
C HIS A 15 16.10 -6.22 -26.33
N SER A 16 16.39 -7.52 -26.37
CA SER A 16 17.42 -8.15 -25.54
C SER A 16 18.78 -7.50 -25.78
N ARG A 17 19.50 -7.16 -24.71
CA ARG A 17 20.86 -6.57 -24.77
C ARG A 17 21.79 -7.18 -23.73
N SER A 18 23.08 -7.26 -24.07
CA SER A 18 24.10 -7.68 -23.11
C SER A 18 24.51 -6.54 -22.15
N ILE A 19 25.12 -6.90 -21.02
CA ILE A 19 25.66 -5.91 -20.06
C ILE A 19 26.74 -5.05 -20.74
N SER A 20 27.59 -5.65 -21.57
CA SER A 20 28.64 -4.96 -22.31
C SER A 20 28.07 -3.94 -23.30
N GLU A 21 27.03 -4.31 -24.06
CA GLU A 21 26.34 -3.38 -24.97
C GLU A 21 25.75 -2.18 -24.21
N LEU A 22 25.08 -2.42 -23.09
CA LEU A 22 24.52 -1.34 -22.27
C LEU A 22 25.60 -0.42 -21.69
N SER A 23 26.75 -0.97 -21.31
CA SER A 23 27.92 -0.21 -20.84
C SER A 23 28.46 0.71 -21.93
N THR A 24 28.62 0.20 -23.15
CA THR A 24 29.06 1.00 -24.30
C THR A 24 28.02 2.07 -24.67
N LEU A 25 26.74 1.71 -24.76
CA LEU A 25 25.65 2.63 -25.15
C LEU A 25 25.48 3.80 -24.18
N LEU A 26 25.59 3.54 -22.88
CA LEU A 26 25.39 4.55 -21.84
C LEU A 26 26.69 5.26 -21.44
N ASN A 27 27.84 4.82 -21.98
CA ASN A 27 29.17 5.29 -21.58
C ASN A 27 29.37 5.25 -20.06
N LEU A 28 28.98 4.13 -19.45
CA LEU A 28 29.10 3.87 -18.01
C LEU A 28 29.91 2.59 -17.80
N ASP A 29 30.63 2.52 -16.69
CA ASP A 29 31.43 1.34 -16.37
C ASP A 29 30.54 0.09 -16.15
N HIS A 30 31.12 -1.07 -16.43
CA HIS A 30 30.43 -2.35 -16.34
C HIS A 30 29.89 -2.65 -14.93
N SER A 31 30.59 -2.19 -13.88
CA SER A 31 30.15 -2.38 -12.48
C SER A 31 28.88 -1.59 -12.19
N THR A 32 28.81 -0.33 -12.63
CA THR A 32 27.63 0.53 -12.48
C THR A 32 26.41 -0.04 -13.21
N ILE A 33 26.59 -0.51 -14.45
CA ILE A 33 25.51 -1.15 -15.23
C ILE A 33 25.06 -2.45 -14.54
N SER A 34 25.99 -3.32 -14.16
CA SER A 34 25.68 -4.60 -13.50
C SER A 34 24.92 -4.39 -12.19
N LYS A 35 25.36 -3.46 -11.33
CA LYS A 35 24.66 -3.08 -10.08
C LYS A 35 23.25 -2.55 -10.36
N SER A 36 23.10 -1.71 -11.38
CA SER A 36 21.80 -1.14 -11.76
C SER A 36 20.84 -2.20 -12.28
N ILE A 37 21.32 -3.14 -13.10
CA ILE A 37 20.54 -4.28 -13.60
C ILE A 37 20.13 -5.19 -12.45
N ASN A 38 21.05 -5.55 -11.55
CA ASN A 38 20.72 -6.40 -10.38
C ASN A 38 19.58 -5.79 -9.57
N SER A 39 19.62 -4.48 -9.33
CA SER A 39 18.54 -3.81 -8.63
C SER A 39 17.24 -3.73 -9.45
N LEU A 40 17.30 -3.61 -10.78
CA LEU A 40 16.11 -3.69 -11.64
C LEU A 40 15.49 -5.09 -11.64
N VAL A 41 16.31 -6.15 -11.59
CA VAL A 41 15.85 -7.53 -11.45
C VAL A 41 15.16 -7.73 -10.09
N GLU A 42 15.78 -7.26 -9.01
CA GLU A 42 15.23 -7.33 -7.67
C GLU A 42 13.89 -6.57 -7.55
N ASP A 43 13.81 -5.39 -8.18
CA ASP A 43 12.61 -4.56 -8.28
C ASP A 43 11.61 -5.10 -9.33
N GLY A 44 11.92 -6.19 -10.05
CA GLY A 44 11.01 -6.88 -10.96
C GLY A 44 10.76 -6.20 -12.31
N PHE A 45 11.60 -5.25 -12.71
CA PHE A 45 11.47 -4.52 -13.98
C PHE A 45 12.11 -5.22 -15.16
N VAL A 46 13.16 -6.01 -14.92
CA VAL A 46 13.92 -6.70 -15.97
C VAL A 46 14.19 -8.13 -15.54
N VAL A 47 14.47 -9.00 -16.50
CA VAL A 47 14.93 -10.36 -16.25
C VAL A 47 16.28 -10.57 -16.92
N LYS A 48 17.08 -11.48 -16.35
CA LYS A 48 18.35 -11.93 -16.93
C LYS A 48 18.18 -13.30 -17.54
N GLN A 49 18.82 -13.50 -18.69
CA GLN A 49 18.93 -14.80 -19.32
C GLN A 49 20.39 -15.05 -19.66
N ASN A 50 20.94 -16.17 -19.18
CA ASN A 50 22.29 -16.57 -19.52
C ASN A 50 22.25 -17.38 -20.82
N GLN A 51 23.03 -16.96 -21.81
CA GLN A 51 23.24 -17.67 -23.06
C GLN A 51 24.75 -17.86 -23.26
N GLY A 52 25.25 -19.05 -22.93
CA GLY A 52 26.67 -19.35 -22.93
C GLY A 52 27.46 -18.44 -21.98
N ARG A 53 28.45 -17.71 -22.53
CA ARG A 53 29.31 -16.79 -21.77
C ARG A 53 28.70 -15.40 -21.54
N TYR A 54 27.54 -15.12 -22.13
CA TYR A 54 26.92 -13.80 -22.07
C TYR A 54 25.64 -13.83 -21.24
N THR A 55 25.45 -12.77 -20.45
CA THR A 55 24.19 -12.49 -19.76
C THR A 55 23.44 -11.42 -20.52
N TYR A 56 22.28 -11.79 -21.03
CA TYR A 56 21.34 -10.90 -21.70
C TYR A 56 20.28 -10.40 -20.72
N VAL A 57 19.77 -9.21 -20.99
CA VAL A 57 18.76 -8.54 -20.18
C VAL A 57 17.60 -8.14 -21.08
N THR A 58 16.38 -8.40 -20.62
CA THR A 58 15.14 -7.96 -21.27
C THR A 58 14.22 -7.32 -20.22
N ARG A 59 13.26 -6.51 -20.67
CA ARG A 59 12.14 -6.08 -19.79
C ARG A 59 11.40 -7.32 -19.30
N SER A 60 10.90 -7.25 -18.07
CA SER A 60 10.07 -8.33 -17.52
C SER A 60 8.61 -8.17 -17.96
N GLU A 61 7.87 -9.27 -17.92
CA GLU A 61 6.42 -9.29 -18.21
C GLU A 61 5.55 -8.85 -17.02
N SER A 62 6.15 -8.30 -15.97
CA SER A 62 5.41 -7.83 -14.80
C SER A 62 4.54 -6.62 -15.15
N LEU A 63 3.40 -6.47 -14.47
CA LEU A 63 2.45 -5.39 -14.76
C LEU A 63 3.05 -3.99 -14.54
N HIS A 64 3.98 -3.84 -13.60
CA HIS A 64 4.65 -2.56 -13.34
C HIS A 64 5.80 -2.28 -14.30
N SER A 65 6.44 -3.31 -14.87
CA SER A 65 7.38 -3.17 -15.98
C SER A 65 6.66 -2.67 -17.23
N ARG A 66 5.57 -3.34 -17.63
CA ARG A 66 4.75 -2.94 -18.78
C ARG A 66 4.18 -1.53 -18.64
N SER A 67 3.67 -1.16 -17.45
CA SER A 67 3.15 0.19 -17.25
C SER A 67 4.24 1.27 -17.21
N LEU A 68 5.50 0.94 -16.87
CA LEU A 68 6.62 1.87 -17.04
C LEU A 68 6.93 2.09 -18.53
N GLU A 69 6.84 1.04 -19.35
CA GLU A 69 6.95 1.16 -20.80
C GLU A 69 5.84 2.05 -21.39
N ASP A 70 4.59 1.87 -20.96
CA ASP A 70 3.48 2.72 -21.40
C ASP A 70 3.74 4.20 -21.09
N ILE A 71 4.27 4.50 -19.89
CA ILE A 71 4.65 5.88 -19.50
C ILE A 71 5.74 6.43 -20.42
N LEU A 72 6.71 5.60 -20.81
CA LEU A 72 7.81 6.02 -21.67
C LEU A 72 7.35 6.33 -23.09
N ILE A 73 6.35 5.58 -23.58
CA ILE A 73 5.75 5.77 -24.90
C ILE A 73 4.83 7.00 -24.89
N GLU A 74 3.91 7.09 -23.93
CA GLU A 74 2.91 8.15 -23.87
C GLU A 74 3.52 9.50 -23.46
N TYR A 75 4.46 9.49 -22.52
CA TYR A 75 5.03 10.69 -21.91
C TYR A 75 6.55 10.77 -22.07
N PRO A 76 7.09 10.78 -23.30
CA PRO A 76 8.53 10.65 -23.55
C PRO A 76 9.35 11.83 -22.98
N ARG A 77 8.70 13.00 -22.81
CA ARG A 77 9.32 14.23 -22.29
C ARG A 77 9.18 14.40 -20.77
N LEU A 78 8.41 13.55 -20.08
CA LEU A 78 8.27 13.68 -18.64
C LEU A 78 9.59 13.33 -17.93
N PRO A 79 10.01 14.11 -16.92
CA PRO A 79 11.24 13.85 -16.20
C PRO A 79 11.04 12.76 -15.15
N LEU A 80 10.95 11.50 -15.61
CA LEU A 80 10.65 10.33 -14.77
C LEU A 80 11.53 10.24 -13.50
N LYS A 81 12.81 10.63 -13.59
CA LYS A 81 13.73 10.64 -12.44
C LYS A 81 13.27 11.52 -11.27
N LYS A 82 12.43 12.51 -11.54
CA LYS A 82 11.91 13.45 -10.53
C LYS A 82 10.53 13.05 -10.02
N ILE A 83 9.70 12.50 -10.90
CA ILE A 83 8.29 12.19 -10.60
C ILE A 83 8.08 10.75 -10.12
N LEU A 84 9.03 9.83 -10.37
CA LEU A 84 9.01 8.44 -9.90
C LEU A 84 10.00 8.22 -8.75
N THR A 85 10.15 9.23 -7.87
CA THR A 85 10.93 9.14 -6.63
C THR A 85 10.14 8.48 -5.50
N ASN A 86 10.80 8.11 -4.39
CA ASN A 86 10.16 7.23 -3.38
C ASN A 86 9.03 7.97 -2.69
N SER A 87 9.31 9.21 -2.32
CA SER A 87 8.32 10.15 -1.81
C SER A 87 7.18 10.34 -2.81
N ALA A 88 7.46 10.55 -4.09
CA ALA A 88 6.42 10.72 -5.10
C ALA A 88 5.52 9.48 -5.23
N LEU A 89 6.07 8.26 -5.28
CA LEU A 89 5.28 7.04 -5.36
C LEU A 89 4.45 6.78 -4.08
N HIS A 90 4.98 7.12 -2.90
CA HIS A 90 4.23 7.07 -1.65
C HIS A 90 3.06 8.05 -1.67
N ILE A 91 3.30 9.29 -2.12
CA ILE A 91 2.29 10.35 -2.18
C ILE A 91 1.20 10.00 -3.20
N LEU A 92 1.58 9.59 -4.41
CA LEU A 92 0.64 9.22 -5.45
C LEU A 92 -0.26 8.06 -5.02
N ALA A 93 0.26 7.12 -4.23
CA ALA A 93 -0.51 5.98 -3.73
C ALA A 93 -1.59 6.34 -2.69
N VAL A 94 -1.56 7.54 -2.09
CA VAL A 94 -2.57 7.98 -1.11
C VAL A 94 -3.57 8.99 -1.69
N LEU A 95 -3.41 9.39 -2.96
CA LEU A 95 -4.22 10.40 -3.66
C LEU A 95 -5.39 9.81 -4.47
N ASN A 96 -5.93 8.68 -4.01
CA ASN A 96 -7.19 8.16 -4.57
C ASN A 96 -8.34 9.15 -4.36
N ASN A 97 -8.33 9.86 -3.24
CA ASN A 97 -9.24 10.95 -2.92
C ASN A 97 -8.50 12.28 -2.80
N SER A 98 -9.22 13.39 -2.90
CA SER A 98 -8.64 14.73 -2.71
C SER A 98 -8.08 14.88 -1.28
N CYS A 99 -6.79 15.16 -1.15
CA CYS A 99 -6.09 15.21 0.13
C CYS A 99 -5.37 16.55 0.32
N SER A 100 -5.38 17.08 1.55
CA SER A 100 -4.48 18.19 1.91
C SER A 100 -3.06 17.67 2.15
N ILE A 101 -2.07 18.58 2.24
CA ILE A 101 -0.69 18.21 2.64
C ILE A 101 -0.69 17.48 3.99
N SER A 102 -1.53 17.94 4.94
CA SER A 102 -1.61 17.31 6.26
C SER A 102 -2.11 15.88 6.17
N ASP A 103 -3.12 15.63 5.32
CA ASP A 103 -3.66 14.28 5.12
C ASP A 103 -2.59 13.36 4.52
N VAL A 104 -1.83 13.83 3.52
CA VAL A 104 -0.74 13.05 2.91
C VAL A 104 0.37 12.77 3.90
N VAL A 105 0.77 13.74 4.73
CA VAL A 105 1.76 13.54 5.80
C VAL A 105 1.29 12.45 6.76
N THR A 106 0.04 12.52 7.22
CA THR A 106 -0.54 11.53 8.13
C THR A 106 -0.60 10.15 7.49
N LYS A 107 -1.07 10.03 6.23
CA LYS A 107 -1.21 8.74 5.53
C LYS A 107 0.12 8.11 5.13
N THR A 108 1.15 8.90 4.85
CA THR A 108 2.44 8.38 4.34
C THR A 108 3.54 8.30 5.39
N GLY A 109 3.40 9.02 6.52
CA GLY A 109 4.45 9.17 7.53
C GLY A 109 5.67 9.99 7.07
N LEU A 110 5.62 10.59 5.88
CA LEU A 110 6.72 11.41 5.35
C LEU A 110 6.76 12.78 6.03
N ASN A 111 7.96 13.37 6.13
CA ASN A 111 8.11 14.75 6.60
C ASN A 111 7.31 15.71 5.71
N ARG A 112 6.59 16.66 6.33
CA ARG A 112 5.86 17.74 5.67
C ARG A 112 6.66 18.45 4.57
N LYS A 113 7.95 18.73 4.79
CA LYS A 113 8.80 19.37 3.76
C LYS A 113 8.98 18.47 2.53
N THR A 114 9.20 17.17 2.74
CA THR A 114 9.30 16.17 1.67
C THR A 114 7.99 16.05 0.90
N VAL A 115 6.86 16.02 1.61
CA VAL A 115 5.53 15.98 0.98
C VAL A 115 5.27 17.23 0.15
N ALA A 116 5.51 18.42 0.71
CA ALA A 116 5.28 19.69 0.00
C ALA A 116 6.14 19.78 -1.27
N SER A 117 7.44 19.49 -1.17
CA SER A 117 8.35 19.54 -2.32
C SER A 117 7.99 18.54 -3.41
N ALA A 118 7.59 17.32 -3.05
CA ALA A 118 7.17 16.33 -4.05
C ALA A 118 5.82 16.69 -4.69
N ILE A 119 4.86 17.20 -3.93
CA ILE A 119 3.58 17.70 -4.47
C ILE A 119 3.81 18.87 -5.44
N GLU A 120 4.69 19.81 -5.09
CA GLU A 120 5.06 20.92 -5.96
C GLU A 120 5.63 20.43 -7.30
N GLU A 121 6.59 19.51 -7.25
CA GLU A 121 7.19 18.94 -8.47
C GLU A 121 6.16 18.18 -9.31
N LEU A 122 5.28 17.39 -8.68
CA LEU A 122 4.21 16.66 -9.39
C LEU A 122 3.16 17.60 -10.00
N THR A 123 2.87 18.73 -9.32
CA THR A 123 1.93 19.76 -9.81
C THR A 123 2.51 20.51 -11.00
N LYS A 124 3.82 20.81 -10.99
CA LYS A 124 4.53 21.45 -12.12
C LYS A 124 4.36 20.71 -13.44
N TYR A 125 4.23 19.38 -13.39
CA TYR A 125 4.02 18.54 -14.57
C TYR A 125 2.55 18.13 -14.78
N GLY A 126 1.62 18.67 -14.00
CA GLY A 126 0.19 18.39 -14.13
C GLY A 126 -0.21 16.94 -13.80
N ILE A 127 0.64 16.20 -13.08
CA ILE A 127 0.36 14.83 -12.61
C ILE A 127 -0.62 14.87 -11.45
N ILE A 128 -0.50 15.91 -10.62
CA ILE A 128 -1.43 16.25 -9.56
C ILE A 128 -2.03 17.61 -9.89
N LEU A 129 -3.31 17.78 -9.58
CA LEU A 129 -4.03 19.04 -9.68
C LEU A 129 -4.43 19.52 -8.28
N GLN A 130 -4.58 20.83 -8.13
CA GLN A 130 -4.99 21.45 -6.87
C GLN A 130 -6.35 22.13 -7.02
N LYS A 131 -7.26 21.87 -6.07
CA LYS A 131 -8.54 22.57 -5.92
C LYS A 131 -8.86 22.73 -4.44
N ASN A 132 -9.25 23.93 -4.01
CA ASN A 132 -9.64 24.21 -2.62
C ASN A 132 -8.59 23.74 -1.59
N LYS A 133 -7.30 23.99 -1.85
CA LYS A 133 -6.16 23.54 -1.03
C LYS A 133 -6.03 22.01 -0.85
N LYS A 134 -6.77 21.23 -1.64
CA LYS A 134 -6.63 19.78 -1.73
C LYS A 134 -6.03 19.40 -3.07
N TYR A 135 -5.31 18.29 -3.07
CA TYR A 135 -4.59 17.73 -4.20
C TYR A 135 -5.25 16.43 -4.63
N PHE A 136 -5.35 16.20 -5.93
CA PHE A 136 -5.90 14.98 -6.51
C PHE A 136 -5.12 14.60 -7.76
N PHE A 137 -5.09 13.31 -8.07
CA PHE A 137 -4.42 12.81 -9.27
C PHE A 137 -5.13 13.34 -10.53
N SER A 138 -4.34 13.76 -11.52
CA SER A 138 -4.85 14.18 -12.82
C SER A 138 -5.26 12.99 -13.69
N GLU A 139 -6.50 12.98 -14.19
CA GLU A 139 -6.98 11.97 -15.13
C GLU A 139 -6.15 11.92 -16.43
N ARG A 140 -5.49 13.02 -16.80
CA ARG A 140 -4.58 13.09 -17.96
C ARG A 140 -3.35 12.21 -17.84
N HIS A 141 -3.02 11.75 -16.63
CA HIS A 141 -1.83 10.94 -16.34
C HIS A 141 -2.20 9.53 -15.84
N SER A 142 -3.26 8.94 -16.40
CA SER A 142 -3.78 7.63 -15.99
C SER A 142 -2.75 6.49 -16.04
N PHE A 143 -1.82 6.48 -17.00
CA PHE A 143 -0.72 5.49 -17.03
C PHE A 143 0.20 5.60 -15.82
N ILE A 144 0.43 6.79 -15.26
CA ILE A 144 1.22 6.96 -14.03
C ILE A 144 0.45 6.39 -12.83
N ARG A 145 -0.87 6.61 -12.76
CA ARG A 145 -1.71 6.01 -11.71
C ARG A 145 -1.63 4.49 -11.76
N ARG A 146 -1.84 3.91 -12.95
CA ARG A 146 -1.72 2.46 -13.18
C ARG A 146 -0.34 1.92 -12.82
N PHE A 147 0.72 2.65 -13.12
CA PHE A 147 2.07 2.29 -12.74
C PHE A 147 2.27 2.26 -11.21
N VAL A 148 1.81 3.29 -10.50
CA VAL A 148 1.91 3.35 -9.03
C VAL A 148 1.19 2.16 -8.41
N ASP A 149 -0.03 1.85 -8.86
CA ASP A 149 -0.82 0.72 -8.34
C ASP A 149 -0.12 -0.63 -8.61
N ASN A 150 0.32 -0.85 -9.86
CA ASN A 150 1.01 -2.09 -10.23
C ASN A 150 2.34 -2.25 -9.48
N TYR A 151 3.09 -1.16 -9.30
CA TYR A 151 4.36 -1.17 -8.59
C TYR A 151 4.15 -1.59 -7.13
N TRP A 152 3.20 -0.98 -6.43
CA TRP A 152 2.93 -1.32 -5.04
C TRP A 152 2.35 -2.71 -4.88
N LYS A 153 1.48 -3.16 -5.79
CA LYS A 153 0.99 -4.55 -5.82
C LYS A 153 2.15 -5.55 -5.98
N TYR A 154 3.09 -5.31 -6.89
CA TYR A 154 4.26 -6.18 -7.04
C TYR A 154 5.10 -6.23 -5.76
N ARG A 155 5.40 -5.06 -5.18
CA ARG A 155 6.18 -4.96 -3.94
C ARG A 155 5.51 -5.71 -2.79
N THR A 156 4.21 -5.51 -2.58
CA THR A 156 3.44 -6.19 -1.54
C THR A 156 3.39 -7.69 -1.76
N ASN A 157 3.12 -8.15 -2.99
CA ASN A 157 3.11 -9.59 -3.28
C ASN A 157 4.48 -10.24 -3.08
N LYS A 158 5.58 -9.53 -3.39
CA LYS A 158 6.93 -10.03 -3.09
C LYS A 158 7.13 -10.19 -1.59
N ILE A 159 6.78 -9.17 -0.79
CA ILE A 159 6.88 -9.22 0.67
C ILE A 159 5.99 -10.33 1.26
N LEU A 160 4.75 -10.46 0.79
CA LEU A 160 3.83 -11.49 1.26
C LEU A 160 4.36 -12.90 1.00
N LYS A 161 4.95 -13.16 -0.17
CA LYS A 161 5.58 -14.45 -0.48
C LYS A 161 6.80 -14.74 0.39
N GLU A 162 7.56 -13.71 0.76
CA GLU A 162 8.66 -13.82 1.72
C GLU A 162 8.14 -14.09 3.14
N ILE A 163 6.98 -13.53 3.51
CA ILE A 163 6.27 -13.83 4.76
C ILE A 163 5.81 -15.28 4.77
N SER A 164 4.95 -15.66 3.84
CA SER A 164 4.43 -17.01 3.72
C SER A 164 3.77 -17.21 2.37
N PRO A 165 3.91 -18.39 1.74
CA PRO A 165 3.18 -18.71 0.53
C PRO A 165 1.65 -18.65 0.70
N ASN A 166 1.15 -18.80 1.94
CA ASN A 166 -0.28 -18.80 2.26
C ASN A 166 -0.79 -17.44 2.77
N ALA A 167 0.05 -16.40 2.79
CA ALA A 167 -0.38 -15.07 3.20
C ALA A 167 -1.34 -14.46 2.15
N VAL A 168 -2.48 -13.96 2.61
CA VAL A 168 -3.53 -13.39 1.76
C VAL A 168 -3.65 -11.89 2.00
N LEU A 169 -3.45 -11.09 0.96
CA LEU A 169 -3.68 -9.65 0.98
C LEU A 169 -5.17 -9.35 1.17
N ILE A 170 -5.49 -8.49 2.13
CA ILE A 170 -6.86 -8.02 2.40
C ILE A 170 -7.05 -6.60 1.87
N TRP A 171 -6.14 -5.71 2.23
CA TRP A 171 -6.22 -4.30 1.87
C TRP A 171 -4.83 -3.72 1.66
N GLN A 172 -4.69 -2.74 0.77
CA GLN A 172 -3.42 -2.09 0.48
C GLN A 172 -3.59 -0.60 0.21
N ARG A 173 -2.64 0.20 0.71
CA ARG A 173 -2.40 1.56 0.24
C ARG A 173 -0.89 1.84 0.20
N GLY A 174 -0.36 1.89 -1.02
CA GLY A 174 1.06 2.09 -1.23
C GLY A 174 1.90 1.02 -0.51
N PRO A 175 2.83 1.40 0.38
CA PRO A 175 3.66 0.45 1.12
C PRO A 175 2.95 -0.21 2.31
N GLU A 176 1.82 0.33 2.77
CA GLU A 176 1.06 -0.23 3.90
C GLU A 176 0.03 -1.24 3.40
N PHE A 177 -0.12 -2.34 4.11
CA PHE A 177 -1.14 -3.34 3.77
C PHE A 177 -1.58 -4.17 4.96
N LEU A 178 -2.84 -4.57 4.92
CA LEU A 178 -3.48 -5.54 5.83
C LEU A 178 -3.49 -6.89 5.13
N PHE A 179 -3.11 -7.93 5.85
CA PHE A 179 -3.12 -9.29 5.34
C PHE A 179 -3.55 -10.27 6.43
N LYS A 180 -3.98 -11.45 6.01
CA LYS A 180 -4.24 -12.58 6.90
C LYS A 180 -3.36 -13.77 6.55
N ILE A 181 -3.12 -14.59 7.55
CA ILE A 181 -2.33 -15.81 7.46
C ILE A 181 -2.86 -16.80 8.51
N ASP A 182 -2.68 -18.09 8.28
CA ASP A 182 -3.00 -19.12 9.27
C ASP A 182 -2.31 -18.83 10.62
N THR A 183 -3.05 -18.95 11.72
CA THR A 183 -2.52 -18.73 13.08
C THR A 183 -1.34 -19.65 13.42
N ASP A 184 -1.27 -20.84 12.83
CA ASP A 184 -0.20 -21.81 13.10
C ASP A 184 1.15 -21.34 12.56
N PHE A 185 1.16 -20.39 11.62
CA PHE A 185 2.39 -19.83 11.06
C PHE A 185 3.20 -18.98 12.06
N ILE A 186 2.53 -18.33 13.02
CA ILE A 186 3.16 -17.39 13.96
C ILE A 186 4.12 -18.11 14.91
N ASN A 187 3.88 -19.39 15.15
CA ASN A 187 4.70 -20.28 15.97
C ASN A 187 5.88 -20.89 15.21
N SER A 188 6.03 -20.60 13.91
CA SER A 188 7.18 -21.03 13.12
C SER A 188 8.36 -20.07 13.28
N ASP A 189 9.58 -20.60 13.35
CA ASP A 189 10.85 -19.86 13.47
C ASP A 189 11.22 -19.04 12.21
N ASN A 190 10.24 -18.60 11.41
CA ASN A 190 10.49 -17.93 10.15
C ASN A 190 10.90 -16.46 10.33
N PRO A 191 12.03 -16.03 9.69
CA PRO A 191 12.68 -14.76 9.98
C PRO A 191 12.23 -13.63 9.03
N VAL A 192 10.94 -13.38 8.86
CA VAL A 192 10.55 -12.08 8.27
C VAL A 192 10.69 -11.01 9.34
N LYS A 193 11.25 -9.86 8.97
CA LYS A 193 11.52 -8.71 9.85
C LYS A 193 10.26 -8.35 10.66
N LYS A 194 10.14 -8.97 11.84
CA LYS A 194 9.01 -8.85 12.78
C LYS A 194 8.73 -7.39 13.13
N GLU A 195 9.75 -6.53 13.06
CA GLU A 195 9.67 -5.11 13.39
C GLU A 195 8.64 -4.30 12.59
N SER A 196 8.32 -4.67 11.34
CA SER A 196 7.33 -3.94 10.52
C SER A 196 5.98 -4.64 10.43
N ILE A 197 5.83 -5.81 11.04
CA ILE A 197 4.60 -6.62 11.00
C ILE A 197 3.97 -6.56 12.39
N GLN A 198 2.80 -5.93 12.48
CA GLN A 198 2.11 -5.71 13.75
C GLN A 198 0.79 -6.49 13.77
N PRO A 199 0.48 -7.26 14.84
CA PRO A 199 -0.82 -7.91 14.98
C PRO A 199 -1.91 -6.85 15.06
N THR A 200 -3.04 -7.11 14.41
CA THR A 200 -4.12 -6.14 14.29
C THR A 200 -5.49 -6.82 14.16
N ALA A 201 -6.54 -6.01 14.03
CA ALA A 201 -7.93 -6.47 13.92
C ALA A 201 -8.23 -7.55 14.97
N MET A 202 -8.87 -8.67 14.59
CA MET A 202 -9.24 -9.73 15.54
C MET A 202 -8.05 -10.36 16.29
N SER A 203 -6.82 -10.30 15.76
CA SER A 203 -5.65 -10.84 16.46
C SER A 203 -5.23 -10.05 17.68
N ILE A 204 -5.69 -8.80 17.85
CA ILE A 204 -5.42 -8.01 19.06
C ILE A 204 -6.51 -8.15 20.12
N PHE A 205 -7.67 -8.69 19.77
CA PHE A 205 -8.86 -8.73 20.63
C PHE A 205 -8.62 -9.42 21.98
N PRO A 206 -7.86 -10.52 22.08
CA PRO A 206 -7.55 -11.13 23.37
C PRO A 206 -6.86 -10.17 24.36
N LYS A 207 -6.08 -9.19 23.87
CA LYS A 207 -5.45 -8.17 24.75
C LYS A 207 -6.46 -7.21 25.37
N TYR A 208 -7.67 -7.14 24.84
CA TYR A 208 -8.78 -6.31 25.32
C TYR A 208 -9.89 -7.14 25.96
N SER A 209 -9.61 -8.40 26.32
CA SER A 209 -10.61 -9.34 26.85
C SER A 209 -11.80 -9.53 25.90
N LEU A 210 -11.54 -9.58 24.60
CA LEU A 210 -12.53 -9.95 23.59
C LEU A 210 -12.14 -11.31 23.00
N LYS A 211 -13.00 -12.31 23.16
CA LYS A 211 -12.79 -13.70 22.75
C LYS A 211 -13.50 -13.95 21.41
N VAL A 212 -12.78 -13.72 20.32
CA VAL A 212 -13.23 -14.06 18.98
C VAL A 212 -12.40 -15.25 18.49
N ILE A 213 -13.07 -16.31 18.05
CA ILE A 213 -12.41 -17.50 17.50
C ILE A 213 -12.18 -17.27 16.01
N SER A 214 -10.94 -17.42 15.57
CA SER A 214 -10.53 -17.33 14.17
C SER A 214 -9.33 -18.26 13.96
N ASP A 215 -9.37 -19.03 12.88
CA ASP A 215 -8.26 -19.81 12.34
C ASP A 215 -7.22 -18.94 11.62
N MET A 216 -7.57 -17.69 11.34
CA MET A 216 -6.71 -16.71 10.70
C MET A 216 -6.18 -15.66 11.68
N GLY A 217 -4.88 -15.41 11.61
CA GLY A 217 -4.21 -14.26 12.18
C GLY A 217 -4.20 -13.07 11.21
N TYR A 218 -4.44 -11.88 11.73
CA TYR A 218 -4.52 -10.62 10.98
C TYR A 218 -3.38 -9.69 11.36
N TYR A 219 -2.70 -9.19 10.34
CA TYR A 219 -1.48 -8.43 10.49
C TYR A 219 -1.46 -7.21 9.58
N PHE A 220 -0.85 -6.14 10.07
CA PHE A 220 -0.58 -4.95 9.27
C PHE A 220 0.91 -4.79 9.05
N TYR A 221 1.30 -4.57 7.81
CA TYR A 221 2.65 -4.16 7.48
C TYR A 221 2.72 -2.63 7.45
N SER A 222 3.46 -2.04 8.39
CA SER A 222 3.75 -0.60 8.37
C SER A 222 5.02 -0.26 9.14
N LYS A 223 5.59 0.91 8.81
CA LYS A 223 6.72 1.51 9.52
C LYS A 223 6.30 2.38 10.71
N ARG A 224 5.01 2.70 10.82
CA ARG A 224 4.47 3.45 11.96
C ARG A 224 3.91 2.47 12.99
N ASP A 225 3.92 2.87 14.25
CA ASP A 225 3.23 2.13 15.29
C ASP A 225 1.71 2.26 15.12
N LEU A 226 1.02 1.14 15.31
CA LEU A 226 -0.43 1.12 15.29
C LEU A 226 -1.02 1.64 16.59
N LYS A 227 -2.13 2.36 16.47
CA LYS A 227 -2.96 2.81 17.57
C LYS A 227 -4.21 1.94 17.66
N VAL A 228 -4.95 2.09 18.77
CA VAL A 228 -6.22 1.40 18.98
C VAL A 228 -7.18 1.62 17.82
N GLU A 229 -7.19 2.83 17.26
CA GLU A 229 -8.09 3.19 16.16
C GLU A 229 -7.74 2.50 14.85
N ASP A 230 -6.47 2.19 14.65
CA ASP A 230 -6.06 1.35 13.52
C ASP A 230 -6.66 -0.04 13.66
N TYR A 231 -6.68 -0.62 14.86
CA TYR A 231 -7.25 -1.96 15.09
C TYR A 231 -8.75 -2.01 14.77
N VAL A 232 -9.49 -0.98 15.17
CA VAL A 232 -10.92 -0.85 14.86
C VAL A 232 -11.12 -0.78 13.35
N LEU A 233 -10.42 0.11 12.65
CA LEU A 233 -10.59 0.28 11.21
C LEU A 233 -10.06 -0.90 10.41
N HIS A 234 -8.98 -1.54 10.83
CA HIS A 234 -8.47 -2.75 10.20
C HIS A 234 -9.47 -3.90 10.31
N THR A 235 -10.23 -3.98 11.40
CA THR A 235 -11.32 -4.97 11.53
C THR A 235 -12.41 -4.71 10.49
N ILE A 236 -12.80 -3.45 10.28
CA ILE A 236 -13.76 -3.06 9.24
C ILE A 236 -13.21 -3.36 7.84
N LEU A 237 -11.92 -3.10 7.60
CA LEU A 237 -11.28 -3.33 6.30
C LEU A 237 -11.17 -4.81 5.90
N ILE A 238 -11.40 -5.76 6.82
CA ILE A 238 -11.47 -7.18 6.47
C ILE A 238 -12.61 -7.42 5.47
N ASP A 239 -13.80 -6.91 5.81
CA ASP A 239 -14.96 -6.86 4.93
C ASP A 239 -15.91 -5.76 5.42
N PRO A 240 -15.90 -4.56 4.79
CA PRO A 240 -16.75 -3.45 5.19
C PRO A 240 -18.25 -3.72 5.12
N HIS A 241 -18.67 -4.70 4.32
CA HIS A 241 -20.08 -5.02 4.13
C HIS A 241 -20.59 -6.09 5.11
N SER A 242 -19.69 -6.72 5.88
CA SER A 242 -20.05 -7.72 6.88
C SER A 242 -20.55 -7.07 8.16
N SER A 243 -21.77 -7.43 8.56
CA SER A 243 -22.32 -7.01 9.85
C SER A 243 -21.50 -7.50 11.04
N ILE A 244 -20.94 -8.71 10.94
CA ILE A 244 -20.12 -9.30 12.01
C ILE A 244 -18.82 -8.53 12.23
N TYR A 245 -18.06 -8.22 11.18
CA TYR A 245 -16.81 -7.46 11.33
C TYR A 245 -17.05 -6.03 11.80
N ASN A 246 -18.13 -5.39 11.33
CA ASN A 246 -18.52 -4.08 11.84
C ASN A 246 -18.89 -4.15 13.33
N SER A 247 -19.65 -5.16 13.76
CA SER A 247 -19.97 -5.39 15.17
C SER A 247 -18.72 -5.65 16.03
N TYR A 248 -17.77 -6.45 15.56
CA TYR A 248 -16.49 -6.67 16.24
C TYR A 248 -15.66 -5.39 16.36
N ALA A 249 -15.61 -4.59 15.30
CA ALA A 249 -14.94 -3.30 15.33
C ALA A 249 -15.57 -2.35 16.37
N LEU A 250 -16.90 -2.28 16.39
CA LEU A 250 -17.66 -1.48 17.36
C LEU A 250 -17.47 -1.98 18.80
N ALA A 251 -17.41 -3.30 19.01
CA ALA A 251 -17.15 -3.88 20.33
C ALA A 251 -15.77 -3.45 20.87
N LEU A 252 -14.73 -3.52 20.02
CA LEU A 252 -13.40 -3.04 20.38
C LEU A 252 -13.39 -1.52 20.63
N TYR A 253 -14.09 -0.75 19.80
CA TYR A 253 -14.22 0.70 19.97
C TYR A 253 -14.84 1.06 21.32
N LEU A 254 -15.94 0.40 21.70
CA LEU A 254 -16.61 0.61 22.99
C LEU A 254 -15.73 0.17 24.17
N LYS A 255 -15.05 -0.97 24.05
CA LYS A 255 -14.17 -1.51 25.10
C LYS A 255 -12.99 -0.59 25.41
N THR A 256 -12.48 0.09 24.40
CA THR A 256 -11.27 0.92 24.52
C THR A 256 -11.57 2.39 24.80
N GLY A 257 -12.83 2.82 24.64
CA GLY A 257 -13.23 4.22 24.80
C GLY A 257 -12.52 5.14 23.80
N SER A 258 -12.08 4.59 22.66
CA SER A 258 -11.38 5.37 21.65
C SER A 258 -12.26 6.53 21.16
N ALA A 259 -11.64 7.68 20.90
CA ALA A 259 -12.33 8.87 20.45
C ALA A 259 -12.13 9.11 18.95
N GLY A 260 -13.21 9.40 18.23
CA GLY A 260 -13.14 10.03 16.91
C GLY A 260 -13.02 9.06 15.74
N LEU A 261 -13.88 8.03 15.69
CA LEU A 261 -13.96 7.04 14.61
C LEU A 261 -13.92 7.67 13.21
N VAL A 262 -14.64 8.78 12.98
CA VAL A 262 -14.68 9.50 11.69
C VAL A 262 -13.32 10.07 11.29
N LYS A 263 -12.58 10.65 12.25
CA LYS A 263 -11.25 11.23 12.00
C LYS A 263 -10.28 10.14 11.53
N PHE A 264 -10.34 8.96 12.15
CA PHE A 264 -9.53 7.82 11.73
C PHE A 264 -10.06 7.19 10.45
N GLY A 265 -11.37 7.14 10.24
CA GLY A 265 -11.99 6.66 9.00
C GLY A 265 -11.41 7.37 7.79
N LYS A 266 -11.22 8.70 7.88
CA LYS A 266 -10.54 9.49 6.85
C LYS A 266 -9.13 8.99 6.51
N MET A 267 -8.39 8.48 7.49
CA MET A 267 -7.05 7.93 7.26
C MET A 267 -7.09 6.74 6.31
N TYR A 268 -8.15 5.93 6.33
CA TYR A 268 -8.32 4.73 5.49
C TYR A 268 -9.30 4.91 4.33
N ASP A 269 -9.71 6.15 4.05
CA ASP A 269 -10.74 6.45 3.04
C ASP A 269 -12.10 5.80 3.37
N MET A 270 -12.38 5.62 4.67
CA MET A 270 -13.58 5.04 5.29
C MET A 270 -14.36 6.09 6.10
N GLU A 271 -14.28 7.38 5.74
CA GLU A 271 -14.88 8.48 6.51
C GLU A 271 -16.40 8.34 6.61
N ASP A 272 -17.07 8.09 5.49
CA ASP A 272 -18.53 8.00 5.47
C ASP A 272 -19.04 6.72 6.14
N HIS A 273 -18.30 5.62 5.98
CA HIS A 273 -18.56 4.38 6.72
C HIS A 273 -18.47 4.61 8.24
N ALA A 274 -17.42 5.30 8.68
CA ALA A 274 -17.23 5.65 10.08
C ALA A 274 -18.32 6.59 10.63
N LYS A 275 -18.89 7.48 9.81
CA LYS A 275 -20.03 8.33 10.22
C LYS A 275 -21.27 7.49 10.48
N ILE A 276 -21.60 6.56 9.57
CA ILE A 276 -22.74 5.65 9.73
C ILE A 276 -22.60 4.81 11.00
N LEU A 277 -21.40 4.28 11.27
CA LEU A 277 -21.10 3.54 12.50
C LEU A 277 -21.25 4.41 13.76
N GLN A 278 -20.88 5.69 13.68
CA GLN A 278 -21.01 6.63 14.80
C GLN A 278 -22.49 6.97 15.07
N GLU A 279 -23.28 7.22 14.02
CA GLU A 279 -24.73 7.43 14.11
C GLU A 279 -25.43 6.21 14.73
N TYR A 280 -25.06 5.00 14.31
CA TYR A 280 -25.57 3.75 14.88
C TYR A 280 -25.33 3.64 16.39
N LEU A 281 -24.14 4.02 16.87
CA LEU A 281 -23.83 4.04 18.31
C LEU A 281 -24.62 5.10 19.09
N GLN A 282 -24.99 6.21 18.45
CA GLN A 282 -25.73 7.32 19.06
C GLN A 282 -27.22 6.99 19.14
N ASP A 283 -27.80 6.60 18.02
CA ASP A 283 -29.23 6.38 17.87
C ASP A 283 -29.66 5.03 18.44
N LYS A 284 -28.72 4.07 18.52
CA LYS A 284 -28.97 2.69 18.96
C LYS A 284 -30.02 2.00 18.09
N GLU A 285 -30.04 2.34 16.81
CA GLU A 285 -30.94 1.80 15.81
C GLU A 285 -30.17 1.46 14.54
N LYS A 286 -30.62 0.41 13.85
CA LYS A 286 -30.00 -0.03 12.60
C LYS A 286 -30.25 1.02 11.52
N ASN A 287 -29.18 1.63 11.02
CA ASN A 287 -29.21 2.65 9.98
C ASN A 287 -28.58 2.18 8.64
N SER A 288 -28.05 0.95 8.58
CA SER A 288 -27.40 0.42 7.38
C SER A 288 -27.49 -1.11 7.28
N SER A 289 -27.34 -1.65 6.06
CA SER A 289 -27.38 -3.09 5.78
C SER A 289 -26.19 -3.86 6.36
N PHE A 290 -25.02 -3.21 6.48
CA PHE A 290 -23.81 -3.80 7.05
C PHE A 290 -23.76 -3.75 8.59
N LEU A 291 -24.91 -3.52 9.23
CA LEU A 291 -25.04 -3.47 10.69
C LEU A 291 -26.10 -4.46 11.16
N LEU A 292 -25.83 -5.05 12.33
CA LEU A 292 -26.83 -5.82 13.07
C LEU A 292 -27.87 -4.87 13.68
N PRO A 293 -29.10 -5.35 13.94
CA PRO A 293 -30.01 -4.71 14.88
C PRO A 293 -29.33 -4.47 16.23
N TRP A 294 -29.69 -3.39 16.92
CA TRP A 294 -29.03 -2.99 18.17
C TRP A 294 -29.08 -4.07 19.26
N SER A 295 -30.22 -4.76 19.40
CA SER A 295 -30.36 -5.88 20.35
C SER A 295 -29.36 -7.01 20.06
N GLU A 296 -29.27 -7.44 18.80
CA GLU A 296 -28.35 -8.51 18.37
C GLU A 296 -26.89 -8.09 18.56
N PHE A 297 -26.56 -6.82 18.30
CA PHE A 297 -25.23 -6.29 18.57
C PHE A 297 -24.87 -6.34 20.06
N ILE A 298 -25.79 -5.94 20.95
CA ILE A 298 -25.55 -5.98 22.39
C ILE A 298 -25.36 -7.42 22.88
N ASP A 299 -26.13 -8.37 22.35
CA ASP A 299 -25.97 -9.77 22.72
C ASP A 299 -24.62 -10.32 22.21
N LEU A 300 -24.23 -10.02 20.97
CA LEU A 300 -22.90 -10.34 20.45
C LEU A 300 -21.78 -9.76 21.32
N VAL A 301 -21.91 -8.51 21.79
CA VAL A 301 -20.91 -7.88 22.66
C VAL A 301 -20.78 -8.60 23.99
N LYS A 302 -21.88 -9.11 24.56
CA LYS A 302 -21.84 -9.90 25.80
C LYS A 302 -21.17 -11.25 25.58
N ASP A 303 -21.45 -11.91 24.44
CA ASP A 303 -20.93 -13.25 24.14
C ASP A 303 -19.41 -13.27 23.96
N ILE A 304 -18.84 -12.18 23.45
CA ILE A 304 -17.39 -12.09 23.20
C ILE A 304 -16.60 -11.48 24.36
N GLN A 305 -17.23 -11.04 25.45
CA GLN A 305 -16.54 -10.51 26.65
C GLN A 305 -16.22 -11.61 27.66
#